data_AF-A0A432Q8M8-F1
#
_entry.id   AF-A0A432Q8M8-F1
#
_cell.length_a   1.000
_cell.length_b   1.000
_cell.length_c   1.000
_cell.angle_alpha   90.00
_cell.angle_beta   90.00
_cell.angle_gamma   90.00
#
_symmetry.space_group_name_H-M   'P 1'
#
loop_
_entity.id
_entity.type
_entity.pdbx_description
1 polymer ?
#
loop_
_entity_poly.entity_id
_entity_poly.type
_entity_poly.pdbx_seq_one_letter_code
_entity_poly.pdbx_strand_id
1 'polypeptide(L)'
;MELEELMKKIAEKYLEIDKKSGELFLFSVLVEEVGELAEAIRKKEISSIEEELTDVAFVVLCISNLFGINIEKKIFEKYIVNDPSKRWDLPEYPIK
;
A
#
# COMPACT_ATOMS: atom_id res chain seq x y z
N MET A 1 -8.19 -14.30 6.80
CA MET A 1 -8.84 -13.60 5.67
C MET A 1 -7.77 -13.47 4.61
N GLU A 2 -8.06 -13.94 3.40
CA GLU A 2 -7.14 -13.79 2.27
C GLU A 2 -7.18 -12.34 1.73
N LEU A 3 -6.13 -11.88 1.04
CA LEU A 3 -6.07 -10.51 0.55
C LEU A 3 -7.17 -10.23 -0.48
N GLU A 4 -7.46 -11.15 -1.39
CA GLU A 4 -8.59 -11.06 -2.32
C GLU A 4 -9.94 -10.87 -1.59
N GLU A 5 -10.14 -11.54 -0.46
CA GLU A 5 -11.37 -11.41 0.34
C GLU A 5 -11.45 -10.02 1.01
N LEU A 6 -10.34 -9.53 1.56
CA LEU A 6 -10.25 -8.18 2.12
C LEU A 6 -10.55 -7.12 1.05
N MET A 7 -9.98 -7.24 -0.15
CA MET A 7 -10.21 -6.30 -1.25
C MET A 7 -11.68 -6.25 -1.66
N LYS A 8 -12.38 -7.40 -1.71
CA LYS A 8 -13.82 -7.46 -1.98
C LYS A 8 -14.62 -6.70 -0.92
N LYS A 9 -14.32 -6.92 0.37
CA LYS A 9 -14.97 -6.21 1.48
C LYS A 9 -14.72 -4.69 1.43
N ILE A 10 -13.50 -4.27 1.07
CA ILE A 10 -13.16 -2.85 0.86
C ILE A 10 -13.97 -2.29 -0.31
N ALA A 11 -14.03 -3.00 -1.44
CA ALA A 11 -14.78 -2.56 -2.61
C ALA A 11 -16.28 -2.40 -2.31
N GLU A 12 -16.87 -3.37 -1.60
CA GLU A 12 -18.27 -3.31 -1.15
C GLU A 12 -18.57 -2.06 -0.32
N LYS A 13 -17.60 -1.60 0.48
CA LYS A 13 -17.80 -0.47 1.39
C LYS A 13 -17.43 0.89 0.77
N TYR A 14 -16.38 0.95 -0.05
CA TYR A 14 -15.76 2.22 -0.43
C TYR A 14 -15.73 2.51 -1.93
N LEU A 15 -15.87 1.51 -2.81
CA LEU A 15 -15.65 1.70 -4.25
C LEU A 15 -16.57 2.77 -4.88
N GLU A 16 -17.82 2.86 -4.44
CA GLU A 16 -18.75 3.86 -4.95
C GLU A 16 -18.43 5.29 -4.49
N ILE A 17 -17.75 5.43 -3.35
CA ILE A 17 -17.23 6.71 -2.86
C ILE A 17 -15.96 7.03 -3.63
N ASP A 18 -15.04 6.08 -3.75
CA ASP A 18 -13.77 6.20 -4.48
C ASP A 18 -13.98 6.67 -5.94
N LYS A 19 -14.96 6.09 -6.63
CA LYS A 19 -15.35 6.50 -7.99
C LYS A 19 -15.84 7.95 -8.06
N LYS A 20 -16.51 8.45 -7.01
CA LYS A 20 -17.00 9.83 -6.95
C LYS A 20 -15.89 10.82 -6.60
N SER A 21 -14.95 10.40 -5.75
CA SER A 21 -13.81 11.20 -5.33
C SER A 21 -12.80 11.41 -6.47
N GLY A 22 -12.64 10.41 -7.34
CA GLY A 22 -11.76 10.46 -8.50
C GLY A 22 -10.32 10.03 -8.20
N GLU A 23 -9.62 9.57 -9.23
CA GLU A 23 -8.31 8.95 -9.13
C GLU A 23 -7.23 9.90 -8.59
N LEU A 24 -7.29 11.19 -8.94
CA LEU A 24 -6.32 12.18 -8.47
C LEU A 24 -6.50 12.49 -6.98
N PHE A 25 -7.74 12.41 -6.47
CA PHE A 25 -8.01 12.58 -5.05
C PHE A 25 -7.45 11.40 -4.24
N LEU A 26 -7.69 10.16 -4.67
CA LEU A 26 -7.12 9.00 -3.99
C LEU A 26 -5.60 9.00 -4.03
N PHE A 27 -5.01 9.46 -5.14
CA PHE A 27 -3.57 9.64 -5.22
C PHE A 27 -3.05 10.72 -4.25
N SER A 28 -3.77 11.84 -4.08
CA SER A 28 -3.38 12.84 -3.08
C SER A 28 -3.46 12.30 -1.65
N VAL A 29 -4.49 11.53 -1.32
CA VAL A 29 -4.60 10.86 -0.01
C VAL A 29 -3.43 9.90 0.19
N LEU A 30 -3.10 9.07 -0.82
CA LEU A 30 -1.94 8.17 -0.72
C LEU A 30 -0.63 8.92 -0.41
N VAL A 31 -0.42 10.08 -1.03
CA VAL A 31 0.77 10.89 -0.80
C VAL A 31 0.80 11.46 0.62
N GLU A 32 -0.35 11.82 1.18
CA GLU A 32 -0.52 12.25 2.57
C GLU A 32 -0.14 11.12 3.54
N GLU A 33 -0.74 9.94 3.42
CA GLU A 33 -0.45 8.77 4.29
C GLU A 33 1.04 8.38 4.24
N VAL A 34 1.66 8.46 3.07
CA VAL A 34 3.11 8.20 2.92
C VAL A 34 3.95 9.24 3.68
N GLY A 35 3.49 10.50 3.72
CA GLY A 35 4.13 11.57 4.47
C GLY A 35 4.04 11.33 5.98
N GLU A 36 2.87 10.92 6.47
CA GLU A 36 2.64 10.58 7.88
C GLU A 36 3.47 9.37 8.29
N LEU A 37 3.50 8.32 7.45
CA LEU A 37 4.36 7.16 7.65
C LEU A 37 5.84 7.54 7.73
N ALA A 38 6.30 8.44 6.87
CA ALA A 38 7.69 8.93 6.91
C ALA A 38 7.99 9.64 8.24
N GLU A 39 7.05 10.43 8.77
CA GLU A 39 7.18 11.06 10.08
C GLU A 39 7.23 10.03 11.21
N ALA A 40 6.33 9.05 11.22
CA ALA A 40 6.27 7.98 12.22
C ALA A 40 7.58 7.17 12.26
N ILE A 41 8.10 6.78 11.09
CA ILE A 41 9.38 6.07 10.96
C ILE A 41 10.53 6.92 11.51
N ARG A 42 10.58 8.22 11.16
CA ARG A 42 11.61 9.14 11.64
C ARG A 42 11.60 9.27 13.17
N LYS A 43 10.43 9.26 13.79
CA LYS A 43 10.25 9.30 15.26
C LYS A 43 10.47 7.95 15.94
N LYS A 44 10.47 6.84 15.19
CA LYS A 44 10.57 5.46 15.70
C LYS A 44 9.40 5.10 16.64
N GLU A 45 8.23 5.66 16.39
CA GLU A 45 7.01 5.42 17.17
C GLU A 45 6.25 4.25 16.57
N ILE A 46 6.43 3.04 17.14
CA ILE A 46 5.88 1.80 16.56
C ILE A 46 4.36 1.85 16.38
N SER A 47 3.63 2.42 17.35
CA SER A 47 2.17 2.55 17.25
C SER A 47 1.75 3.41 16.06
N SER A 48 2.42 4.55 15.86
CA SER A 48 2.15 5.41 14.71
C SER A 48 2.59 4.74 13.41
N ILE A 49 3.72 4.04 13.39
CA ILE A 49 4.15 3.28 12.20
C ILE A 49 3.11 2.23 11.82
N GLU A 50 2.49 1.55 12.78
CA GLU A 50 1.43 0.57 12.54
C GLU A 50 0.17 1.22 11.93
N GLU A 51 -0.25 2.37 12.46
CA GLU A 51 -1.37 3.18 11.96
C GLU A 51 -1.11 3.62 10.51
N GLU A 52 -0.03 4.36 10.27
CA GLU A 52 0.24 4.92 8.94
C GLU A 52 0.57 3.85 7.88
N LEU A 53 1.19 2.73 8.28
CA LEU A 53 1.35 1.59 7.36
C LEU A 53 0.01 1.00 6.93
N THR A 54 -0.96 0.97 7.85
CA THR A 54 -2.30 0.47 7.58
C THR A 54 -3.03 1.40 6.63
N ASP A 55 -2.91 2.72 6.82
CA ASP A 55 -3.56 3.71 5.96
C ASP A 55 -2.95 3.74 4.55
N VAL A 56 -1.62 3.71 4.43
CA VAL A 56 -0.95 3.53 3.13
C VAL A 56 -1.43 2.26 2.42
N ALA A 57 -1.49 1.13 3.13
CA ALA A 57 -1.95 -0.13 2.56
C ALA A 57 -3.43 -0.03 2.13
N PHE A 58 -4.28 0.55 2.95
CA PHE A 58 -5.71 0.74 2.65
C PHE A 58 -5.91 1.54 1.36
N VAL A 59 -5.25 2.69 1.22
CA VAL A 59 -5.39 3.55 0.03
C VAL A 59 -4.86 2.85 -1.22
N VAL A 60 -3.77 2.08 -1.12
CA VAL A 60 -3.28 1.24 -2.24
C VAL A 60 -4.32 0.21 -2.67
N LEU A 61 -5.04 -0.41 -1.73
CA LEU A 61 -6.11 -1.36 -2.05
C LEU A 61 -7.34 -0.67 -2.66
N CYS A 62 -7.71 0.53 -2.20
CA CYS A 62 -8.77 1.34 -2.81
C CYS A 62 -8.44 1.71 -4.26
N ILE A 63 -7.21 2.18 -4.51
CA ILE A 63 -6.73 2.47 -5.87
C ILE A 63 -6.74 1.20 -6.73
N SER A 64 -6.30 0.06 -6.18
CA SER A 64 -6.33 -1.23 -6.90
C SER A 64 -7.75 -1.61 -7.30
N ASN A 65 -8.73 -1.43 -6.41
CA ASN A 65 -10.14 -1.67 -6.69
C ASN A 65 -10.71 -0.69 -7.72
N LEU A 66 -10.38 0.60 -7.64
CA LEU A 66 -10.81 1.63 -8.59
C LEU A 66 -10.41 1.26 -10.03
N PHE A 67 -9.19 0.73 -10.21
CA PHE A 67 -8.67 0.33 -11.52
C PHE A 67 -8.91 -1.13 -11.89
N GLY A 68 -9.59 -1.92 -11.05
CA GLY A 68 -9.83 -3.34 -11.31
C GLY A 68 -8.56 -4.20 -11.35
N ILE A 69 -7.54 -3.83 -10.58
CA ILE A 69 -6.24 -4.52 -10.54
C ILE A 69 -6.25 -5.59 -9.45
N ASN A 70 -5.95 -6.83 -9.83
CA ASN A 70 -5.63 -7.89 -8.87
C ASN A 70 -4.18 -7.72 -8.39
N ILE A 71 -3.99 -6.89 -7.36
CA ILE A 71 -2.67 -6.54 -6.83
C ILE A 71 -1.96 -7.73 -6.18
N GLU A 72 -2.71 -8.64 -5.54
CA GLU A 72 -2.18 -9.87 -4.93
C GLU A 72 -1.45 -10.71 -5.97
N LYS A 73 -2.14 -11.02 -7.08
CA LYS A 73 -1.56 -11.75 -8.21
C LYS A 73 -0.35 -11.02 -8.79
N LYS A 74 -0.39 -9.69 -8.90
CA LYS A 74 0.72 -8.89 -9.45
C LYS A 74 1.94 -8.88 -8.55
N ILE A 75 1.76 -8.80 -7.23
CA ILE A 75 2.85 -8.93 -6.25
C ILE A 75 3.46 -10.34 -6.33
N PHE A 76 2.62 -11.38 -6.36
CA PHE A 76 3.08 -12.76 -6.45
C PHE A 76 3.90 -13.00 -7.73
N GLU A 77 3.37 -12.61 -8.90
CA GLU A 77 4.08 -12.70 -10.17
C GLU A 77 5.41 -11.93 -10.14
N LYS A 78 5.40 -10.68 -9.66
CA LYS A 78 6.56 -9.79 -9.74
C LYS A 78 7.66 -10.12 -8.73
N TYR A 79 7.31 -10.41 -7.48
CA TYR A 79 8.29 -10.48 -6.39
C TYR A 79 8.53 -11.90 -5.90
N ILE A 80 7.58 -12.83 -6.08
CA ILE A 80 7.75 -14.23 -5.65
C ILE A 80 8.20 -15.12 -6.81
N VAL A 81 7.54 -15.02 -7.97
CA VAL A 81 7.90 -15.83 -9.14
C VAL A 81 9.14 -15.27 -9.85
N ASN A 82 9.14 -13.97 -10.14
CA ASN A 82 10.23 -13.35 -10.90
C ASN A 82 11.43 -12.93 -10.04
N ASP A 83 11.26 -12.81 -8.72
CA ASP A 83 12.27 -12.45 -7.71
C ASP A 83 13.39 -11.51 -8.23
N PRO A 84 13.11 -10.20 -8.34
CA PRO A 84 14.07 -9.23 -8.82
C PRO A 84 15.14 -8.86 -7.78
N SER A 85 15.13 -9.48 -6.58
CA SER A 85 16.00 -9.11 -5.45
C SER A 85 17.50 -9.15 -5.82
N LYS A 86 17.88 -10.02 -6.75
CA LYS A 86 19.25 -10.12 -7.27
C LYS A 86 19.77 -8.86 -7.96
N ARG A 87 18.88 -7.92 -8.28
CA ARG A 87 19.21 -6.65 -8.95
C ARG A 87 19.07 -5.45 -8.00
N TRP A 88 18.81 -5.68 -6.72
CA TRP A 88 18.71 -4.59 -5.76
C TRP A 88 20.10 -4.21 -5.28
N ASP A 89 20.53 -2.99 -5.60
CA ASP A 89 21.72 -2.38 -5.03
C ASP A 89 21.42 -2.02 -3.56
N LEU A 90 21.59 -2.99 -2.67
CA LEU A 90 21.43 -2.76 -1.23
C LEU A 90 22.72 -2.10 -0.70
N PRO A 91 22.63 -0.92 -0.06
CA PRO A 91 23.78 -0.38 0.65
C PRO A 91 24.18 -1.35 1.76
N GLU A 92 25.48 -1.63 1.90
CA GLU A 92 26.04 -2.27 3.10
C GLU A 92 25.81 -1.33 4.28
N TYR A 93 24.65 -1.42 4.94
CA TYR A 93 24.44 -0.68 6.17
C TYR A 93 25.33 -1.31 7.25
N PRO A 94 26.26 -0.56 7.87
CA PRO A 94 27.00 -1.07 9.00
C PRO A 94 26.00 -1.33 10.13
N ILE A 95 25.95 -2.58 10.58
CA ILE A 95 25.30 -2.96 11.83
C ILE A 95 25.98 -2.14 12.93
N LYS A 96 25.28 -1.14 13.46
CA LYS A 96 25.70 -0.40 14.67
C LYS A 96 25.17 -1.10 15.91
#